data_AF-A0A3A9F2G4-F1
#
_entry.id   AF-A0A3A9F2G4-F1
#
_cell.length_a   1.000
_cell.length_b   1.000
_cell.length_c   1.000
_cell.angle_alpha   90.00
_cell.angle_beta   90.00
_cell.angle_gamma   90.00
#
_symmetry.space_group_name_H-M   'P 1'
#
loop_
_entity.id
_entity.type
_entity.pdbx_description
1 polymer ?
#
loop_
_entity_poly.entity_id
_entity_poly.type
_entity_poly.pdbx_seq_one_letter_code
_entity_poly.pdbx_strand_id
1 'polypeptide(L)' 'MARPRSPGRDKARQLWLDSGKSRLLKSIAEELQVSEEQVRKWKNQDKWDLVTL' A
#
# COMPACT_ATOMS: atom_id res chain seq x y z
N MET A 1 -1.00 19.95 11.78
CA MET A 1 -1.70 19.46 10.58
C MET A 1 -1.08 18.11 10.20
N ALA A 2 -1.88 17.05 10.09
CA ALA A 2 -1.36 15.74 9.68
C ALA A 2 -0.66 15.91 8.32
N ARG A 3 0.61 15.50 8.23
CA ARG A 3 1.37 15.59 6.97
C ARG A 3 0.53 14.97 5.85
N PRO A 4 0.40 15.64 4.69
CA PRO A 4 -0.33 15.05 3.57
C PRO A 4 0.28 13.68 3.31
N ARG A 5 -0.55 12.63 3.43
CA ARG A 5 -0.10 11.28 3.13
C ARG A 5 0.39 11.28 1.68
N SER A 6 1.52 10.62 1.43
CA SER A 6 2.06 10.53 0.08
C SER A 6 0.99 9.91 -0.83
N PRO A 7 0.61 10.54 -1.95
CA PRO A 7 -0.52 10.08 -2.77
C PRO A 7 -0.33 8.65 -3.31
N GLY A 8 0.91 8.20 -3.53
CA GLY A 8 1.20 6.82 -3.93
C GLY A 8 0.93 5.78 -2.83
N ARG A 9 1.02 6.19 -1.55
CA ARG A 9 0.84 5.31 -0.40
C ARG A 9 -0.63 4.96 -0.14
N ASP A 10 -1.50 5.96 -0.18
CA ASP A 10 -2.94 5.73 -0.05
C ASP A 10 -3.47 4.92 -1.23
N LYS A 11 -3.03 5.22 -2.47
CA LYS A 11 -3.38 4.40 -3.64
C LYS A 11 -2.93 2.95 -3.48
N ALA A 12 -1.69 2.72 -3.04
CA ALA A 12 -1.19 1.36 -2.81
C ALA A 12 -2.03 0.60 -1.79
N ARG A 13 -2.37 1.27 -0.68
CA ARG A 13 -3.19 0.70 0.39
C ARG A 13 -4.61 0.42 -0.07
N GLN A 14 -5.22 1.33 -0.83
CA GLN A 14 -6.54 1.12 -1.42
C GLN A 14 -6.52 -0.07 -2.38
N LEU A 15 -5.58 -0.15 -3.32
CA LEU A 15 -5.50 -1.29 -4.26
C LEU A 15 -5.32 -2.63 -3.53
N TRP A 16 -4.55 -2.65 -2.45
CA TRP A 16 -4.38 -3.87 -1.64
C TRP A 16 -5.64 -4.28 -0.88
N LEU A 17 -6.35 -3.30 -0.29
CA LEU A 17 -7.61 -3.53 0.41
C LEU A 17 -8.75 -3.91 -0.55
N ASP A 18 -8.84 -3.23 -1.68
CA ASP A 18 -9.85 -3.44 -2.73
C ASP A 18 -9.71 -4.84 -3.34
N SER A 19 -8.48 -5.33 -3.50
CA SER A 19 -8.21 -6.71 -3.88
C SER A 19 -8.31 -7.73 -2.74
N GLY A 20 -8.87 -7.35 -1.59
CA GLY A 20 -9.16 -8.28 -0.50
C GLY A 20 -7.90 -8.93 0.10
N LYS A 21 -6.76 -8.23 0.12
CA LYS A 21 -5.45 -8.76 0.56
C LYS A 21 -4.89 -9.87 -0.35
N SER A 22 -5.50 -10.13 -1.51
CA SER A 22 -5.06 -11.15 -2.47
C SER A 22 -4.15 -10.61 -3.58
N ARG A 23 -4.06 -9.28 -3.75
CA ARG A 23 -3.12 -8.68 -4.73
C ARG A 23 -1.68 -8.78 -4.25
N LEU A 24 -0.79 -9.12 -5.18
CA LEU A 24 0.64 -9.05 -4.96
C LEU A 24 1.10 -7.59 -4.81
N LEU A 25 1.97 -7.35 -3.83
CA LEU A 25 2.63 -6.06 -3.64
C LEU A 25 3.44 -5.67 -4.88
N LYS A 26 3.98 -6.65 -5.62
CA LYS A 26 4.63 -6.43 -6.93
C LYS A 26 3.71 -5.78 -7.96
N SER A 27 2.49 -6.29 -8.16
CA SER A 27 1.56 -5.66 -9.12
C SER A 27 1.19 -4.24 -8.72
N ILE A 28 0.99 -3.98 -7.42
CA ILE A 28 0.72 -2.63 -6.91
C ILE A 28 1.93 -1.72 -7.13
N ALA A 29 3.14 -2.26 -6.94
CA ALA A 29 4.39 -1.56 -7.17
C ALA A 29 4.55 -1.18 -8.65
N GLU A 30 4.30 -2.12 -9.57
CA GLU A 30 4.33 -1.88 -11.01
C GLU A 30 3.27 -0.86 -11.46
N GLU A 31 2.03 -0.97 -10.97
CA GLU A 31 0.93 -0.06 -11.32
C GLU A 31 1.18 1.37 -10.83
N LEU A 32 1.86 1.52 -9.69
CA LEU A 32 2.26 2.81 -9.14
C LEU A 32 3.65 3.28 -9.62
N GLN A 33 4.33 2.48 -10.46
CA GLN A 33 5.73 2.68 -10.85
C GLN A 33 6.67 2.96 -9.66
N VAL A 34 6.44 2.27 -8.55
CA VAL A 34 7.29 2.31 -7.36
C VAL A 34 8.00 0.98 -7.17
N SER A 35 9.05 0.97 -6.37
CA SER A 35 9.75 -0.27 -6.01
C SER A 35 8.91 -1.11 -5.03
N GLU A 36 8.97 -2.43 -5.14
CA GLU A 36 8.33 -3.35 -4.19
C GLU A 36 8.76 -3.07 -2.74
N GLU A 37 10.02 -2.71 -2.53
CA GLU A 37 10.55 -2.30 -1.22
C GLU A 37 9.79 -1.11 -0.62
N GLN A 38 9.38 -0.15 -1.46
CA GLN A 38 8.59 1.01 -1.05
C GLN A 38 7.19 0.57 -0.59
N VAL A 39 6.54 -0.29 -1.35
CA VAL A 39 5.21 -0.85 -1.00
C VAL A 39 5.31 -1.69 0.27
N ARG A 40 6.37 -2.49 0.42
CA ARG A 40 6.63 -3.29 1.62
C ARG A 40 6.88 -2.40 2.85
N LYS A 41 7.61 -1.29 2.69
CA LYS A 41 7.79 -0.26 3.73
C LYS A 41 6.47 0.38 4.13
N TRP A 42 5.60 0.70 3.17
CA TRP A 42 4.25 1.21 3.44
C TRP A 42 3.38 0.18 4.16
N LYS A 43 3.38 -1.07 3.70
CA LYS A 43 2.67 -2.19 4.35
C LYS A 43 3.06 -2.31 5.82
N ASN A 44 4.35 -2.23 6.14
CA ASN A 44 4.86 -2.30 7.51
C ASN A 44 4.50 -1.06 8.34
N GLN A 45 4.66 0.13 7.78
CA GLN A 45 4.41 1.38 8.50
C GLN A 45 2.91 1.60 8.78
N ASP A 46 2.03 1.29 7.82
CA ASP A 46 0.57 1.36 8.00
C ASP A 46 0.00 0.08 8.60
N LYS A 47 0.85 -0.92 8.88
CA LYS A 47 0.48 -2.22 9.42
C LYS A 47 -0.76 -2.79 8.72
N TRP A 48 -0.70 -2.91 7.39
CA TRP A 48 -1.83 -3.35 6.57
C TRP A 48 -2.41 -4.71 7.04
N ASP A 49 -1.56 -5.58 7.58
CA ASP A 49 -1.97 -6.86 8.21
C ASP A 49 -2.95 -6.68 9.39
N LEU A 50 -2.79 -5.63 10.19
CA LEU A 50 -3.67 -5.29 11.32
C LEU A 50 -4.94 -4.55 10.88
N VAL A 51 -5.10 -4.25 9.59
CA VAL A 51 -6.40 -3.81 9.06
C VAL A 51 -7.29 -5.05 8.98
N THR A 52 -7.74 -5.49 10.13
CA THR A 52 -8.99 -6.24 10.31
C THR A 52 -10.06 -5.18 10.53
N LEU A 53 -11.00 -5.09 9.57
CA LEU A 53 -12.24 -4.32 9.68
C LEU A 53 -12.96 -4.66 10.99
#